data_AF-U2JG40-F1
#
_entry.id   AF-U2JG40-F1
#
_cell.length_a   1.000
_cell.length_b   1.000
_cell.length_c   1.000
_cell.angle_alpha   90.00
_cell.angle_beta   90.00
_cell.angle_gamma   90.00
#
_symmetry.space_group_name_H-M   'P 1'
#
loop_
_entity.id
_entity.type
_entity.pdbx_description
1 polymer ?
#
loop_
_entity_poly.entity_id
_entity_poly.type
_entity_poly.pdbx_seq_one_letter_code
_entity_poly.pdbx_strand_id
1 'polypeptide(L)'
;MTLNLASILIQVILLSTSLVMHELCHYLVAKLLGYQPGFNFEKFLSLTVSYVNKGNALKNSLISASAPVTLFFIGLMIPNKIIVLSLFKFACLLNIFHLMPFCNDGQVIFVSLLSLLKRGIKQ
;
A
#
# COMPACT_ATOMS: atom_id res chain seq x y z
N MET A 1 4.95 -6.79 -32.51
CA MET A 1 4.90 -7.53 -31.24
C MET A 1 3.45 -7.97 -31.03
N THR A 2 3.12 -9.23 -31.32
CA THR A 2 1.77 -9.76 -31.11
C THR A 2 1.57 -10.04 -29.61
N LEU A 3 0.70 -9.27 -28.95
CA LEU A 3 0.28 -9.55 -27.58
C LEU A 3 -0.57 -10.83 -27.59
N ASN A 4 -0.01 -11.92 -27.08
CA ASN A 4 -0.73 -13.18 -26.91
C ASN A 4 -1.62 -13.07 -25.64
N LEU A 5 -2.83 -13.62 -25.67
CA LEU A 5 -3.77 -13.67 -24.54
C LEU A 5 -3.10 -14.15 -23.24
N ALA A 6 -2.21 -15.14 -23.33
CA ALA A 6 -1.46 -15.65 -22.19
C ALA A 6 -0.56 -14.58 -21.53
N SER A 7 0.08 -13.74 -22.35
CA SER A 7 0.93 -12.65 -21.84
C SER A 7 0.11 -11.56 -21.13
N ILE A 8 -1.07 -11.24 -21.66
CA ILE A 8 -2.01 -10.31 -21.02
C ILE A 8 -2.48 -10.88 -19.68
N LEU A 9 -2.87 -12.15 -19.65
CA LEU A 9 -3.34 -12.80 -18.43
C LEU A 9 -2.27 -12.78 -17.33
N ILE A 10 -1.02 -13.10 -17.66
CA ILE A 10 0.11 -13.03 -16.72
C ILE A 10 0.27 -11.61 -16.17
N GLN A 11 0.19 -10.59 -17.02
CA GLN A 11 0.32 -9.20 -16.58
C GLN A 11 -0.82 -8.77 -15.66
N VAL A 12 -2.05 -9.17 -15.95
CA VAL A 12 -3.22 -8.91 -15.09
C VAL A 12 -3.02 -9.57 -13.72
N ILE A 13 -2.60 -10.84 -13.68
CA ILE A 13 -2.33 -11.56 -12.42
C ILE A 13 -1.25 -10.86 -11.60
N LEU A 14 -0.17 -10.42 -12.24
CA LEU A 14 0.91 -9.70 -11.57
C LEU A 14 0.43 -8.36 -11.00
N LEU A 15 -0.34 -7.59 -11.77
CA LEU A 15 -0.91 -6.33 -11.28
C LEU A 15 -1.86 -6.57 -10.09
N SER A 16 -2.75 -7.55 -10.18
CA SER A 16 -3.62 -7.94 -9.07
C SER A 16 -2.82 -8.39 -7.84
N THR A 17 -1.70 -9.09 -8.04
CA THR A 17 -0.80 -9.50 -6.95
C THR A 17 -0.22 -8.28 -6.24
N SER A 18 0.15 -7.22 -6.96
CA SER A 18 0.68 -6.00 -6.34
C SER A 18 -0.36 -5.32 -5.42
N LEU A 19 -1.63 -5.30 -5.81
CA LEU A 19 -2.73 -4.79 -5.00
C LEU A 19 -2.96 -5.64 -3.75
N VAL A 20 -2.96 -6.97 -3.90
CA VAL A 20 -3.09 -7.90 -2.75
C VAL A 20 -1.92 -7.72 -1.78
N MET A 21 -0.70 -7.57 -2.28
CA MET A 21 0.48 -7.32 -1.45
C MET A 21 0.40 -5.98 -0.73
N HIS A 22 -0.20 -4.96 -1.34
CA HIS A 22 -0.41 -3.65 -0.73
C HIS A 22 -1.29 -3.76 0.50
N GLU A 23 -2.49 -4.31 0.33
CA GLU A 23 -3.42 -4.52 1.42
C GLU A 23 -2.86 -5.48 2.48
N LEU A 24 -2.17 -6.55 2.06
CA LEU A 24 -1.53 -7.47 3.00
C LEU A 24 -0.48 -6.76 3.88
N CYS A 25 0.27 -5.79 3.35
CA CYS A 25 1.21 -5.01 4.16
C CYS A 25 0.49 -4.21 5.25
N HIS A 26 -0.60 -3.52 4.91
CA HIS A 26 -1.42 -2.83 5.90
C HIS A 26 -1.96 -3.79 6.96
N TYR A 27 -2.47 -4.95 6.54
CA TYR A 27 -2.96 -5.98 7.44
C TYR A 27 -1.88 -6.44 8.43
N LEU A 28 -0.70 -6.79 7.92
CA LEU A 28 0.41 -7.30 8.74
C LEU A 28 0.88 -6.24 9.74
N VAL A 29 1.10 -5.01 9.31
CA VAL A 29 1.57 -3.94 10.19
C VAL A 29 0.51 -3.54 11.22
N ALA A 30 -0.77 -3.49 10.83
CA ALA A 30 -1.86 -3.24 11.78
C ALA A 30 -1.91 -4.34 12.86
N LYS A 31 -1.78 -5.61 12.46
CA LYS A 31 -1.74 -6.75 13.37
C LYS A 31 -0.54 -6.69 14.32
N LEU A 32 0.65 -6.39 13.81
CA LEU A 32 1.87 -6.21 14.61
C LEU A 32 1.73 -5.07 15.64
N LEU A 33 0.99 -4.02 15.31
CA LEU A 33 0.75 -2.88 16.21
C LEU A 33 -0.40 -3.09 17.21
N GLY A 34 -0.99 -4.29 17.22
CA GLY A 34 -2.05 -4.70 18.15
C GLY A 34 -3.44 -4.24 17.75
N TYR A 35 -3.70 -4.01 16.47
CA TYR A 35 -5.04 -3.79 15.93
C TYR A 35 -5.67 -5.13 15.51
N GLN A 36 -6.98 -5.11 15.27
CA GLN A 36 -7.73 -6.24 14.70
C GLN A 36 -8.15 -5.87 13.27
N PRO A 37 -7.24 -5.98 12.29
CA PRO A 37 -7.56 -5.68 10.91
C PRO A 37 -8.46 -6.76 10.30
N GLY A 38 -9.38 -6.35 9.43
CA GLY A 38 -10.23 -7.22 8.62
C GLY A 38 -10.15 -6.82 7.15
N PHE A 39 -10.21 -7.81 6.26
CA PHE A 39 -10.37 -7.57 4.83
C PHE A 39 -11.84 -7.34 4.52
N ASN A 40 -12.13 -6.22 3.89
CA ASN A 40 -13.44 -5.91 3.35
C ASN A 40 -13.33 -5.76 1.84
N PHE A 41 -14.44 -6.04 1.16
CA PHE A 41 -14.62 -5.64 -0.23
C PHE A 41 -15.51 -4.41 -0.22
N GLU A 42 -14.93 -3.25 -0.50
CA GLU A 42 -15.71 -2.04 -0.73
C GLU A 42 -16.07 -1.88 -2.21
N LYS A 43 -16.90 -0.88 -2.52
CA LYS A 43 -17.53 -0.65 -3.84
C LYS A 43 -16.55 -0.92 -5.01
N PHE A 44 -17.01 -1.71 -5.99
CA PHE A 44 -16.28 -2.07 -7.22
C PHE A 44 -15.03 -2.96 -7.03
N LEU A 45 -15.11 -4.01 -6.19
CA LEU A 45 -14.08 -5.06 -6.09
C LEU A 45 -12.70 -4.59 -5.56
N SER A 46 -12.63 -3.44 -4.89
CA SER A 46 -11.41 -3.06 -4.17
C SER A 46 -11.33 -3.85 -2.87
N LEU A 47 -10.35 -4.76 -2.79
CA LEU A 47 -9.94 -5.34 -1.52
C LEU A 47 -9.35 -4.21 -0.68
N THR A 48 -9.86 -4.02 0.54
CA THR A 48 -9.36 -3.00 1.47
C THR A 48 -9.18 -3.58 2.86
N VAL A 49 -8.17 -3.12 3.57
CA VAL A 49 -7.96 -3.44 4.99
C VAL A 49 -8.58 -2.36 5.85
N SER A 50 -9.57 -2.77 6.65
CA SER A 50 -10.19 -1.93 7.66
C SER A 50 -9.70 -2.31 9.05
N TYR A 51 -9.59 -1.34 9.95
CA TYR A 51 -9.31 -1.57 11.36
C TYR A 51 -9.92 -0.44 12.20
N VAL A 52 -10.26 -0.75 13.46
CA VAL A 52 -10.79 0.28 14.39
C VAL A 52 -9.67 1.23 14.79
N ASN A 53 -9.82 2.51 14.47
CA ASN A 53 -8.86 3.56 14.82
C ASN A 53 -8.85 3.79 16.35
N LYS A 54 -7.70 3.53 16.98
CA LYS A 54 -7.47 3.71 18.43
C LYS A 54 -7.01 5.13 18.82
N GLY A 55 -7.05 6.10 17.89
CA GLY A 55 -6.62 7.49 18.11
C GLY A 55 -5.11 7.69 18.23
N ASN A 56 -4.30 6.68 17.91
CA ASN A 56 -2.85 6.76 17.93
C ASN A 56 -2.32 7.18 16.55
N ALA A 57 -2.08 8.48 16.38
CA ALA A 57 -1.63 9.07 15.12
C ALA A 57 -0.33 8.44 14.59
N LEU A 58 0.65 8.18 15.45
CA LEU A 58 1.90 7.54 15.03
C LEU A 58 1.65 6.15 14.43
N LYS A 59 0.87 5.32 15.12
CA LYS A 59 0.53 3.98 14.63
C LYS A 59 -0.26 4.02 13.33
N ASN A 60 -1.23 4.92 13.20
CA ASN A 60 -2.01 5.06 11.97
C ASN A 60 -1.12 5.49 10.79
N SER A 61 -0.20 6.44 11.01
CA SER A 61 0.78 6.85 10.01
C SER A 61 1.69 5.68 9.59
N LEU A 62 2.18 4.88 10.55
CA LEU A 62 3.00 3.70 10.26
C LEU A 62 2.24 2.65 9.45
N ILE A 63 0.97 2.37 9.80
CA ILE A 63 0.14 1.43 9.06
C ILE A 63 -0.05 1.92 7.63
N SER A 64 -0.48 3.17 7.42
CA SER A 64 -0.72 3.72 6.08
C SER A 64 0.56 3.90 5.25
N ALA A 65 1.72 4.14 5.87
CA ALA A 65 2.98 4.19 5.14
C ALA A 65 3.57 2.80 4.81
N SER A 66 3.14 1.75 5.52
CA SER A 66 3.79 0.43 5.42
C SER A 66 3.73 -0.17 4.02
N ALA A 67 2.55 -0.21 3.40
CA ALA A 67 2.38 -0.75 2.06
C ALA A 67 3.16 0.03 1.00
N PRO A 68 3.01 1.37 0.88
CA PRO A 68 3.73 2.12 -0.15
C PRO A 68 5.25 2.05 -0.01
N VAL A 69 5.77 2.11 1.22
CA VAL A 69 7.21 2.00 1.47
C VAL A 69 7.73 0.59 1.15
N THR A 70 7.03 -0.45 1.61
CA THR A 70 7.46 -1.84 1.43
C THR A 70 7.46 -2.23 -0.05
N LEU A 71 6.38 -1.93 -0.77
CA LEU A 71 6.26 -2.23 -2.20
C LEU A 71 7.28 -1.46 -3.03
N PHE A 72 7.57 -0.21 -2.69
CA PHE A 72 8.62 0.54 -3.37
C PHE A 72 9.98 -0.17 -3.27
N PHE A 73 10.38 -0.61 -2.07
CA PHE A 73 11.62 -1.36 -1.88
C PHE A 73 11.61 -2.72 -2.59
N ILE A 74 10.49 -3.46 -2.57
CA ILE A 74 10.33 -4.70 -3.34
C ILE A 74 10.55 -4.42 -4.84
N GLY A 75 9.96 -3.34 -5.37
CA GLY A 75 10.14 -2.90 -6.74
C GLY A 75 11.61 -2.65 -7.10
N LEU A 76 12.38 -2.02 -6.20
CA LEU A 76 13.81 -1.78 -6.39
C LEU A 76 14.63 -3.08 -6.45
N MET A 77 14.24 -4.11 -5.69
CA MET A 77 14.94 -5.41 -5.67
C MET A 77 14.68 -6.27 -6.92
N ILE A 78 13.64 -5.99 -7.70
CA ILE A 78 13.33 -6.75 -8.91
C ILE A 78 14.36 -6.42 -10.01
N PRO A 79 15.08 -7.42 -10.56
CA PRO A 79 16.13 -7.19 -11.54
C PRO A 79 15.56 -6.89 -12.94
N ASN A 80 16.17 -5.95 -13.65
CA ASN A 80 15.70 -5.49 -14.97
C ASN A 80 15.78 -6.56 -16.09
N LYS A 81 16.56 -7.63 -15.86
CA LYS A 81 16.74 -8.72 -16.85
C LYS A 81 15.49 -9.59 -17.03
N ILE A 82 14.52 -9.54 -16.11
CA ILE A 82 13.31 -10.37 -16.16
C ILE A 82 12.16 -9.53 -16.74
N ILE A 83 12.04 -9.53 -18.07
CA ILE A 83 11.08 -8.68 -18.82
C ILE A 83 9.63 -8.91 -18.36
N VAL A 84 9.24 -10.16 -18.06
CA VAL A 84 7.89 -10.52 -17.58
C VAL A 84 7.52 -9.77 -16.30
N LEU A 85 8.49 -9.46 -15.44
CA LEU A 85 8.26 -8.74 -14.17
C LEU A 85 8.32 -7.21 -14.31
N SER A 86 8.61 -6.67 -15.51
CA SER A 86 8.80 -5.23 -15.68
C SER A 86 7.57 -4.41 -15.28
N LEU A 87 6.36 -4.88 -15.62
CA LEU A 87 5.13 -4.20 -15.25
C LEU A 87 4.81 -4.34 -13.75
N PHE A 88 5.05 -5.52 -13.18
CA PHE A 88 4.92 -5.72 -11.74
C PHE A 88 5.86 -4.79 -10.96
N LYS A 89 7.12 -4.72 -11.39
CA LYS A 89 8.12 -3.79 -10.85
C LYS A 89 7.62 -2.35 -10.93
N PHE A 90 7.10 -1.93 -12.07
CA PHE A 90 6.57 -0.58 -12.23
C PHE A 90 5.40 -0.33 -11.29
N ALA A 91 4.45 -1.27 -11.18
CA ALA A 91 3.35 -1.17 -10.22
C ALA A 91 3.85 -1.03 -8.77
N CYS A 92 4.81 -1.87 -8.35
CA CYS A 92 5.46 -1.77 -7.05
C CYS A 92 6.12 -0.40 -6.81
N LEU A 93 6.86 0.13 -7.79
CA LEU A 93 7.51 1.44 -7.67
C LEU A 93 6.50 2.59 -7.62
N LEU A 94 5.42 2.52 -8.38
CA LEU A 94 4.35 3.52 -8.38
C LEU A 94 3.61 3.59 -7.03
N ASN A 95 3.73 2.59 -6.16
CA ASN A 95 3.13 2.67 -4.84
C ASN A 95 3.65 3.85 -4.01
N ILE A 96 4.84 4.39 -4.31
CA ILE A 96 5.34 5.60 -3.64
C ILE A 96 4.38 6.80 -3.77
N PHE A 97 3.60 6.87 -4.85
CA PHE A 97 2.59 7.92 -5.02
C PHE A 97 1.47 7.86 -4.00
N HIS A 98 1.23 6.70 -3.38
CA HIS A 98 0.22 6.56 -2.31
C HIS A 98 0.62 7.27 -1.02
N LEU A 99 1.88 7.71 -0.87
CA LEU A 99 2.31 8.60 0.22
C LEU A 99 1.80 10.04 0.05
N MET A 100 1.35 10.42 -1.15
CA MET A 100 0.90 11.78 -1.42
C MET A 100 -0.52 12.02 -0.89
N PRO A 101 -0.84 13.24 -0.39
CA PRO A 101 -2.07 13.53 0.36
C PRO A 101 -3.37 13.51 -0.48
N PHE A 102 -3.29 13.19 -1.76
CA PHE A 102 -4.46 12.95 -2.62
C PHE A 102 -4.89 11.48 -2.65
N CYS A 103 -4.04 10.55 -2.20
CA CYS A 103 -4.37 9.13 -2.02
C CYS A 103 -4.89 8.88 -0.59
N ASN A 104 -5.68 7.82 -0.40
CA ASN A 104 -6.26 7.48 0.91
C ASN A 104 -5.17 7.28 1.99
N ASP A 105 -4.12 6.51 1.68
CA ASP A 105 -3.00 6.31 2.61
C ASP A 105 -2.29 7.61 2.95
N GLY A 106 -1.99 8.41 1.93
CA GLY A 106 -1.36 9.72 2.09
C GLY A 106 -2.23 10.69 2.89
N GLN A 107 -3.56 10.64 2.77
CA GLN A 107 -4.47 11.42 3.62
C GLN A 107 -4.35 10.99 5.08
N VAL A 108 -4.35 9.68 5.37
CA VAL A 108 -4.19 9.18 6.75
C VAL A 108 -2.82 9.55 7.31
N ILE A 109 -1.75 9.41 6.52
CA ILE A 109 -0.39 9.84 6.89
C ILE A 109 -0.38 11.34 7.21
N PHE A 110 -0.91 12.16 6.30
CA PHE A 110 -0.91 13.62 6.44
C PHE A 110 -1.67 14.08 7.68
N VAL A 111 -2.91 13.59 7.87
CA VAL A 111 -3.72 13.91 9.06
C VAL A 111 -3.03 13.45 10.34
N SER A 112 -2.41 12.27 10.32
CA SER A 112 -1.67 11.75 11.47
C SER A 112 -0.45 12.60 11.81
N LEU A 113 0.34 13.03 10.82
CA LEU A 113 1.48 13.92 11.01
C LEU A 113 1.05 15.29 11.55
N LEU A 114 -0.01 15.88 11.00
CA LEU A 114 -0.56 17.14 11.51
C LEU A 114 -1.02 17.02 12.98
N SER A 115 -1.63 15.89 13.35
CA SER A 115 -2.03 15.62 14.74
C SER A 115 -0.83 15.52 15.69
N LEU A 116 0.26 14.89 15.25
CA LEU A 116 1.50 14.80 16.01
C LEU A 116 2.15 16.17 16.20
N LEU A 117 2.23 16.99 15.14
CA LEU A 117 2.76 18.35 15.21
C LEU A 117 1.94 19.23 16.16
N LYS A 118 0.61 19.19 16.07
CA LYS A 118 -0.28 19.95 16.97
C LYS A 118 -0.15 19.54 18.44
N ARG A 119 0.16 18.27 18.72
CA ARG A 119 0.43 17.80 20.09
C ARG A 119 1.78 18.29 20.60
N GLY A 120 2.80 18.31 19.75
CA GLY A 120 4.13 18.84 20.11
C GLY A 120 4.17 20.35 20.33
N ILE A 121 3.28 21.12 19.69
CA ILE A 121 3.17 22.59 19.86
C ILE A 121 2.39 22.98 21.13
N LYS A 122 1.60 22.06 21.70
CA LYS A 122 0.79 22.29 22.92
C LYS A 122 1.48 21.86 24.23
N GLN A 123 2.77 21.51 24.16
CA GLN A 123 3.62 21.24 25.32
C GLN A 123 4.53 22.44 25.58
#